data_AF-A0A444UEF0-F1
#
_entry.id   AF-A0A444UEF0-F1
#
_cell.length_a   1.000
_cell.length_b   1.000
_cell.length_c   1.000
_cell.angle_alpha   90.00
_cell.angle_beta   90.00
_cell.angle_gamma   90.00
#
_symmetry.space_group_name_H-M   'P 1'
#
loop_
_entity.id
_entity.type
_entity.pdbx_description
1 polymer ?
#
loop_
_entity_poly.entity_id
_entity_poly.type
_entity_poly.pdbx_seq_one_letter_code
_entity_poly.pdbx_strand_id
1 'polypeptide(L)'
;MYSSSSIFYLAGYEAALPVTEKSNPITREIDKADPVQIVHLLKECDAEIFQEEDDTLVNYKAPFIAGQLDFCLNNLDVFTPVLVGFNPVNMARNEIIEGWHLTFRQVAEKMEEVQETRRAFILNPAVGPEGISGSSRMKGGSATKIILESLLLAAHKATSNNKEVTAKNLLDWMKTYEKVHKITYSQGKMIAAMVKQAGTSLEKMGRIYYIGWQTLGVMGIIDASECVPTFGTDDLLEIEKLANQVQNKTPNLHAISHVTTGQYVSANIKKTFASVMSMTWPIVFFEYEGFFLQKFQRELSTKWILNAISTGGHILKGKIYFNHMIDLKVSNSKLFRRAVAILQRFTSRSPIICQEALLKSIYETDDLSDEIRNVEISTHTTLAATKFKVVPTALVLLTRNCSVAEAMSRIQAKPVVRETIDRYLTAPGRKRTADQIEMQRDEENE
;
A
#
# COMPACT_ATOMS: atom_id res chain seq x y z
N MET A 1 7.71 24.80 22.36
CA MET A 1 6.90 24.19 21.29
C MET A 1 7.36 24.79 19.98
N TYR A 2 7.59 23.98 18.94
CA TYR A 2 7.84 24.48 17.57
C TYR A 2 6.77 23.88 16.66
N SER A 3 6.13 24.70 15.84
CA SER A 3 5.01 24.28 14.99
C SER A 3 5.50 23.56 13.74
N SER A 4 5.07 22.30 13.59
CA SER A 4 5.36 21.43 12.43
C SER A 4 4.43 21.68 11.22
N SER A 5 3.74 22.83 11.19
CA SER A 5 2.60 23.09 10.31
C SER A 5 2.97 23.50 8.87
N SER A 6 4.15 24.08 8.63
CA SER A 6 4.51 24.75 7.36
C SER A 6 4.85 23.83 6.18
N ILE A 7 4.62 22.52 6.28
CA ILE A 7 4.87 21.54 5.22
C ILE A 7 3.56 21.00 4.60
N PHE A 8 2.40 21.18 5.24
CA PHE A 8 1.22 20.34 4.99
C PHE A 8 0.05 20.98 4.21
N TYR A 9 0.10 22.28 3.87
CA TYR A 9 -1.03 22.99 3.28
C TYR A 9 -0.75 23.61 1.89
N LEU A 10 -0.53 22.74 0.91
CA LEU A 10 -1.02 23.00 -0.45
C LEU A 10 -2.43 22.39 -0.57
N ALA A 11 -3.44 23.13 -0.10
CA ALA A 11 -4.82 22.63 0.01
C ALA A 11 -5.37 22.08 -1.33
N GLY A 12 -5.11 22.77 -2.45
CA GLY A 12 -5.48 22.32 -3.79
C GLY A 12 -4.73 21.07 -4.28
N TYR A 13 -3.56 20.75 -3.72
CA TYR A 13 -2.76 19.59 -4.14
C TYR A 13 -3.27 18.27 -3.55
N GLU A 14 -3.53 18.23 -2.23
CA GLU A 14 -4.20 17.08 -1.61
C GLU A 14 -5.67 16.94 -2.05
N ALA A 15 -6.30 18.03 -2.53
CA ALA A 15 -7.62 17.95 -3.18
C ALA A 15 -7.55 17.20 -4.53
N ALA A 16 -6.53 17.47 -5.35
CA ALA A 16 -6.35 16.90 -6.69
C ALA A 16 -5.78 15.46 -6.70
N LEU A 17 -5.25 14.96 -5.59
CA LEU A 17 -4.80 13.56 -5.50
C LEU A 17 -5.99 12.60 -5.31
N PRO A 18 -6.01 11.43 -5.96
CA PRO A 18 -6.97 10.38 -5.64
C PRO A 18 -6.70 9.80 -4.25
N VAL A 19 -7.75 9.41 -3.53
CA VAL A 19 -7.73 8.92 -2.14
C VAL A 19 -6.68 7.83 -1.88
N THR A 20 -6.48 6.87 -2.78
CA THR A 20 -5.42 5.85 -2.60
C THR A 20 -3.99 6.42 -2.60
N GLU A 21 -3.76 7.63 -3.12
CA GLU A 21 -2.48 8.35 -3.10
C GLU A 21 -2.41 9.45 -2.02
N LYS A 22 -3.54 9.84 -1.39
CA LYS A 22 -3.55 10.84 -0.29
C LYS A 22 -2.81 10.33 0.95
N SER A 23 -2.38 11.26 1.81
CA SER A 23 -1.87 10.94 3.14
C SER A 23 -3.02 10.62 4.11
N ASN A 24 -2.94 9.52 4.87
CA ASN A 24 -3.92 9.27 5.93
C ASN A 24 -3.64 10.18 7.15
N PRO A 25 -4.63 10.94 7.67
CA PRO A 25 -4.42 11.84 8.81
C PRO A 25 -3.95 11.15 10.09
N ILE A 26 -4.41 9.92 10.35
CA ILE A 26 -4.09 9.13 11.55
C ILE A 26 -2.60 8.80 11.60
N THR A 27 -2.01 8.45 10.45
CA THR A 27 -0.64 7.90 10.37
C THR A 27 0.45 8.93 10.09
N ARG A 28 0.16 10.24 10.15
CA ARG A 28 1.10 11.31 9.74
C ARG A 28 2.52 11.17 10.28
N GLU A 29 2.71 10.75 11.54
CA GLU A 29 4.03 10.55 12.16
C GLU A 29 4.39 9.07 12.40
N ILE A 30 3.83 8.15 11.60
CA ILE A 30 4.11 6.71 11.72
C ILE A 30 5.59 6.34 11.50
N ASP A 31 6.36 7.20 10.83
CA ASP A 31 7.81 7.05 10.68
C ASP A 31 8.60 7.22 12.00
N LYS A 32 8.04 7.92 12.98
CA LYS A 32 8.61 8.12 14.33
C LYS A 32 8.09 7.12 15.36
N ALA A 33 7.08 6.33 15.00
CA ALA A 33 6.34 5.46 15.91
C ALA A 33 7.14 4.22 16.35
N ASP A 34 6.95 3.79 17.60
CA ASP A 34 7.47 2.53 18.11
C ASP A 34 6.69 1.30 17.57
N PRO A 35 7.18 0.04 17.73
CA PRO A 35 6.51 -1.15 17.19
C PRO A 35 5.06 -1.37 17.66
N VAL A 36 4.68 -0.90 18.85
CA VAL A 36 3.31 -0.98 19.38
C VAL A 36 2.46 0.13 18.77
N GLN A 37 2.99 1.35 18.69
CA GLN A 37 2.35 2.49 18.03
C GLN A 37 2.09 2.22 16.54
N ILE A 38 3.06 1.66 15.81
CA ILE A 38 2.89 1.23 14.40
C ILE A 38 1.71 0.25 14.27
N VAL A 39 1.64 -0.77 15.12
CA VAL A 39 0.56 -1.77 15.06
C VAL A 39 -0.81 -1.16 15.42
N HIS A 40 -0.86 -0.19 16.34
CA HIS A 40 -2.09 0.55 16.66
C HIS A 40 -2.54 1.45 15.49
N LEU A 41 -1.61 2.19 14.87
CA LEU A 41 -1.89 3.06 13.73
C LEU A 41 -2.40 2.26 12.52
N LEU A 42 -1.76 1.12 12.23
CA LEU A 42 -2.21 0.22 11.16
C LEU A 42 -3.54 -0.48 11.51
N LYS A 43 -3.78 -0.84 12.78
CA LYS A 43 -5.07 -1.35 13.26
C LYS A 43 -6.21 -0.39 12.96
N GLU A 44 -6.06 0.91 13.27
CA GLU A 44 -7.13 1.87 13.02
C GLU A 44 -7.34 2.08 11.52
N CYS A 45 -6.27 2.09 10.73
CA CYS A 45 -6.37 2.12 9.27
C CYS A 45 -7.13 0.92 8.68
N ASP A 46 -6.88 -0.29 9.17
CA ASP A 46 -7.64 -1.48 8.77
C ASP A 46 -9.07 -1.51 9.36
N ALA A 47 -9.40 -0.65 10.32
CA ALA A 47 -10.76 -0.45 10.83
C ALA A 47 -11.58 0.52 9.96
N GLU A 48 -10.94 1.47 9.26
CA GLU A 48 -11.60 2.39 8.32
C GLU A 48 -12.33 1.66 7.17
N ILE A 49 -12.00 0.38 6.91
CA ILE A 49 -12.69 -0.49 5.93
C ILE A 49 -14.13 -0.83 6.37
N PHE A 50 -14.44 -0.72 7.67
CA PHE A 50 -15.73 -1.10 8.26
C PHE A 50 -16.53 0.09 8.80
N GLN A 51 -16.13 1.32 8.46
CA GLN A 51 -16.88 2.53 8.82
C GLN A 51 -18.07 2.69 7.87
N GLU A 52 -19.25 3.00 8.42
CA GLU A 52 -20.41 3.41 7.63
C GLU A 52 -20.20 4.86 7.15
N GLU A 53 -20.59 5.16 5.91
CA GLU A 53 -20.12 6.36 5.19
C GLU A 53 -20.85 7.65 5.61
N ASP A 54 -20.11 8.75 5.72
CA ASP A 54 -20.64 10.12 5.73
C ASP A 54 -20.46 10.73 4.33
N ASP A 55 -21.19 10.13 3.37
CA ASP A 55 -21.36 10.47 1.94
C ASP A 55 -20.11 10.75 1.08
N THR A 56 -18.88 10.57 1.58
CA THR A 56 -17.68 11.11 0.94
C THR A 56 -16.40 10.24 1.01
N LEU A 57 -15.76 10.06 -0.17
CA LEU A 57 -14.33 9.72 -0.43
C LEU A 57 -13.89 8.26 -0.64
N VAL A 58 -14.28 7.73 -1.79
CA VAL A 58 -13.59 6.70 -2.59
C VAL A 58 -12.42 7.30 -3.46
N ASN A 59 -11.34 6.59 -3.91
CA ASN A 59 -10.49 6.68 -5.19
C ASN A 59 -9.32 5.62 -5.55
N TYR A 60 -9.57 4.53 -6.37
CA TYR A 60 -8.78 3.44 -7.10
C TYR A 60 -7.71 3.93 -8.14
N LYS A 61 -6.76 3.04 -8.58
CA LYS A 61 -6.11 3.03 -9.94
C LYS A 61 -5.57 1.65 -10.40
N ALA A 62 -5.77 1.23 -11.68
CA ALA A 62 -5.01 0.11 -12.30
C ALA A 62 -5.02 0.09 -13.87
N PRO A 63 -3.91 0.39 -14.59
CA PRO A 63 -3.93 0.54 -16.06
C PRO A 63 -4.31 -0.70 -16.89
N PHE A 64 -3.85 -1.90 -16.53
CA PHE A 64 -4.03 -3.13 -17.33
C PHE A 64 -5.49 -3.53 -17.51
N ILE A 65 -6.34 -3.16 -16.54
CA ILE A 65 -7.76 -3.51 -16.51
C ILE A 65 -8.58 -2.67 -17.52
N ALA A 66 -8.10 -1.50 -17.95
CA ALA A 66 -8.82 -0.65 -18.90
C ALA A 66 -9.08 -1.33 -20.25
N GLY A 67 -8.06 -1.97 -20.85
CA GLY A 67 -8.21 -2.67 -22.12
C GLY A 67 -9.15 -3.89 -22.02
N GLN A 68 -9.17 -4.56 -20.85
CA GLN A 68 -10.07 -5.68 -20.60
C GLN A 68 -11.53 -5.23 -20.47
N LEU A 69 -11.78 -4.14 -19.73
CA LEU A 69 -13.11 -3.57 -19.55
C LEU A 69 -13.65 -2.96 -20.86
N ASP A 70 -12.82 -2.22 -21.60
CA ASP A 70 -13.18 -1.67 -22.91
C ASP A 70 -13.47 -2.79 -23.93
N PHE A 71 -12.67 -3.87 -23.95
CA PHE A 71 -13.00 -5.05 -24.76
C PHE A 71 -14.35 -5.67 -24.38
N CYS A 72 -14.64 -5.84 -23.09
CA CYS A 72 -15.93 -6.36 -22.64
C CYS A 72 -17.12 -5.42 -22.95
N LEU A 73 -16.93 -4.10 -22.84
CA LEU A 73 -17.93 -3.08 -23.20
C LEU A 73 -18.28 -3.09 -24.70
N ASN A 74 -17.34 -3.49 -25.56
CA ASN A 74 -17.59 -3.66 -26.99
C ASN A 74 -18.20 -5.04 -27.34
N ASN A 75 -18.36 -5.95 -26.37
CA ASN A 75 -18.82 -7.34 -26.55
C ASN A 75 -19.84 -7.76 -25.45
N LEU A 76 -20.77 -6.86 -25.11
CA LEU A 76 -21.75 -7.02 -24.02
C LEU A 76 -22.84 -8.08 -24.25
N ASP A 77 -22.82 -8.74 -25.41
CA ASP A 77 -23.58 -9.95 -25.72
C ASP A 77 -22.94 -11.22 -25.12
N VAL A 78 -21.62 -11.20 -24.89
CA VAL A 78 -20.86 -12.30 -24.27
C VAL A 78 -20.39 -11.95 -22.84
N PHE A 79 -20.06 -10.69 -22.57
CA PHE A 79 -19.42 -10.28 -21.32
C PHE A 79 -20.28 -9.35 -20.46
N THR A 80 -20.14 -9.49 -19.14
CA THR A 80 -20.66 -8.54 -18.14
C THR A 80 -19.47 -7.95 -17.37
N PRO A 81 -18.92 -6.79 -17.79
CA PRO A 81 -17.75 -6.20 -17.13
C PRO A 81 -18.08 -5.72 -15.72
N VAL A 82 -17.22 -6.09 -14.76
CA VAL A 82 -17.30 -5.64 -13.36
C VAL A 82 -16.00 -4.95 -12.95
N LEU A 83 -16.05 -3.65 -12.65
CA LEU A 83 -14.90 -2.87 -12.21
C LEU A 83 -14.75 -2.94 -10.69
N VAL A 84 -13.72 -3.67 -10.24
CA VAL A 84 -13.29 -3.78 -8.84
C VAL A 84 -11.86 -3.20 -8.62
N GLY A 85 -11.65 -1.96 -9.08
CA GLY A 85 -11.03 -0.86 -8.21
C GLY A 85 -12.45 0.95 -6.32
N PHE A 86 -12.14 1.29 -5.04
CA PHE A 86 -12.79 2.24 -4.16
C PHE A 86 -12.56 3.60 -4.85
N ASN A 87 -13.38 4.07 -5.82
CA ASN A 87 -13.25 5.25 -6.72
C ASN A 87 -14.62 5.73 -7.27
N PRO A 88 -15.09 6.96 -7.04
CA PRO A 88 -15.97 7.59 -8.03
C PRO A 88 -15.18 7.76 -9.32
N VAL A 89 -15.80 7.63 -10.48
CA VAL A 89 -15.07 7.62 -11.74
C VAL A 89 -14.34 8.95 -12.03
N ASN A 90 -14.79 10.06 -11.45
CA ASN A 90 -14.24 11.40 -11.73
C ASN A 90 -12.74 11.61 -11.41
N MET A 91 -12.12 10.91 -10.43
CA MET A 91 -10.66 10.96 -10.18
C MET A 91 -9.89 9.72 -10.68
N ALA A 92 -10.52 8.89 -11.51
CA ALA A 92 -9.81 7.92 -12.31
C ALA A 92 -8.74 8.59 -13.21
N ARG A 93 -7.74 7.84 -13.66
CA ARG A 93 -6.64 8.41 -14.46
C ARG A 93 -7.15 8.90 -15.82
N ASN A 94 -7.29 10.21 -15.97
CA ASN A 94 -7.64 10.89 -17.23
C ASN A 94 -6.41 11.23 -18.09
N GLU A 95 -5.41 10.37 -18.07
CA GLU A 95 -4.24 10.44 -18.94
C GLU A 95 -4.32 9.28 -19.93
N ILE A 96 -3.94 9.53 -21.18
CA ILE A 96 -3.86 8.52 -22.24
C ILE A 96 -2.93 7.39 -21.77
N ILE A 97 -3.28 6.15 -22.11
CA ILE A 97 -2.44 4.99 -21.82
C ILE A 97 -1.53 4.79 -23.03
N GLU A 98 -0.22 4.60 -22.81
CA GLU A 98 0.71 4.20 -23.88
C GLU A 98 0.14 3.04 -24.70
N GLY A 99 0.09 3.21 -26.03
CA GLY A 99 -0.46 2.21 -26.95
C GLY A 99 -1.98 2.01 -26.90
N TRP A 100 -2.76 2.85 -26.20
CA TRP A 100 -4.23 2.76 -26.16
C TRP A 100 -4.93 4.09 -26.50
N HIS A 101 -6.17 3.98 -26.99
CA HIS A 101 -6.94 5.09 -27.55
C HIS A 101 -7.88 5.78 -26.54
N LEU A 102 -7.95 5.30 -25.29
CA LEU A 102 -8.79 5.84 -24.21
C LEU A 102 -8.00 5.99 -22.92
N THR A 103 -8.38 6.96 -22.08
CA THR A 103 -7.92 7.04 -20.69
C THR A 103 -8.62 6.00 -19.82
N PHE A 104 -8.09 5.67 -18.63
CA PHE A 104 -8.81 4.79 -17.70
C PHE A 104 -10.13 5.43 -17.25
N ARG A 105 -10.15 6.76 -17.11
CA ARG A 105 -11.36 7.50 -16.76
C ARG A 105 -12.45 7.32 -17.82
N GLN A 106 -12.14 7.51 -19.10
CA GLN A 106 -13.12 7.33 -20.19
C GLN A 106 -13.70 5.91 -20.24
N VAL A 107 -12.90 4.87 -19.99
CA VAL A 107 -13.40 3.49 -19.92
C VAL A 107 -14.35 3.30 -18.73
N ALA A 108 -14.08 3.94 -17.60
CA ALA A 108 -14.94 3.88 -16.43
C ALA A 108 -16.20 4.76 -16.57
N GLU A 109 -16.15 5.89 -17.27
CA GLU A 109 -17.33 6.73 -17.60
C GLU A 109 -18.30 5.94 -18.49
N LYS A 110 -17.80 5.25 -19.54
CA LYS A 110 -18.59 4.28 -20.31
C LYS A 110 -19.24 3.18 -19.45
N MET A 111 -18.59 2.76 -18.36
CA MET A 111 -19.17 1.75 -17.46
C MET A 111 -20.30 2.30 -16.59
N GLU A 112 -20.27 3.58 -16.20
CA GLU A 112 -21.39 4.23 -15.50
C GLU A 112 -22.62 4.31 -16.42
N GLU A 113 -22.44 4.74 -17.67
CA GLU A 113 -23.50 4.76 -18.70
C GLU A 113 -24.13 3.37 -18.91
N VAL A 114 -23.31 2.33 -19.08
CA VAL A 114 -23.80 0.96 -19.33
C VAL A 114 -24.39 0.33 -18.06
N GLN A 115 -24.01 0.79 -16.86
CA GLN A 115 -24.57 0.33 -15.59
C GLN A 115 -26.04 0.73 -15.41
N GLU A 116 -26.52 1.84 -15.99
CA GLU A 116 -27.94 2.18 -15.99
C GLU A 116 -28.80 1.05 -16.58
N THR A 117 -28.28 0.40 -17.63
CA THR A 117 -28.92 -0.75 -18.29
C THR A 117 -28.65 -2.10 -17.61
N ARG A 118 -27.90 -2.10 -16.49
CA ARG A 118 -27.45 -3.29 -15.74
C ARG A 118 -26.61 -4.30 -16.55
N ARG A 119 -25.95 -3.85 -17.62
CA ARG A 119 -25.05 -4.68 -18.44
C ARG A 119 -23.57 -4.58 -18.03
N ALA A 120 -23.22 -3.59 -17.21
CA ALA A 120 -21.93 -3.41 -16.58
C ALA A 120 -22.14 -3.06 -15.10
N PHE A 121 -21.11 -3.24 -14.27
CA PHE A 121 -21.15 -2.86 -12.86
C PHE A 121 -19.82 -2.25 -12.42
N ILE A 122 -19.88 -1.09 -11.77
CA ILE A 122 -18.79 -0.54 -10.97
C ILE A 122 -19.16 -0.78 -9.51
N LEU A 123 -18.21 -1.36 -8.77
CA LEU A 123 -18.36 -1.58 -7.34
C LEU A 123 -17.24 -0.81 -6.63
N ASN A 124 -17.60 0.31 -6.01
CA ASN A 124 -16.67 1.32 -5.53
C ASN A 124 -17.08 1.88 -4.14
N PRO A 125 -17.04 1.07 -3.06
CA PRO A 125 -17.33 1.53 -1.70
C PRO A 125 -16.15 2.29 -1.08
N ALA A 126 -16.39 3.30 -0.25
CA ALA A 126 -15.30 4.08 0.34
C ALA A 126 -14.50 3.27 1.38
N VAL A 127 -13.19 3.45 1.38
CA VAL A 127 -12.29 2.88 2.38
C VAL A 127 -11.30 3.90 2.95
N GLY A 128 -11.31 5.15 2.46
CA GLY A 128 -10.35 6.17 2.86
C GLY A 128 -8.89 5.91 2.43
N PRO A 129 -7.95 6.83 2.76
CA PRO A 129 -6.54 6.73 2.36
C PRO A 129 -5.78 5.61 3.08
N GLU A 130 -4.73 5.10 2.44
CA GLU A 130 -3.88 4.03 2.98
C GLU A 130 -3.00 4.52 4.14
N GLY A 131 -2.80 3.68 5.16
CA GLY A 131 -1.97 4.00 6.33
C GLY A 131 -0.51 4.29 5.98
N ILE A 132 -0.02 3.76 4.85
CA ILE A 132 1.11 4.28 4.10
C ILE A 132 0.59 4.69 2.71
N SER A 133 0.66 5.99 2.40
CA SER A 133 0.12 6.60 1.17
C SER A 133 0.54 5.80 -0.07
N GLY A 134 -0.44 5.37 -0.87
CA GLY A 134 -0.21 4.58 -2.08
C GLY A 134 -0.02 3.07 -1.88
N SER A 135 0.06 2.53 -0.65
CA SER A 135 0.30 1.10 -0.39
C SER A 135 -0.98 0.25 -0.55
N SER A 136 -1.56 0.26 -1.74
CA SER A 136 -2.86 -0.35 -2.09
C SER A 136 -3.00 -1.85 -1.79
N ARG A 137 -1.89 -2.53 -1.46
CA ARG A 137 -1.85 -3.90 -0.94
C ARG A 137 -2.52 -4.04 0.44
N MET A 138 -2.58 -2.95 1.21
CA MET A 138 -3.02 -2.93 2.62
C MET A 138 -4.54 -2.89 2.68
N LYS A 139 -5.17 -1.73 2.92
CA LYS A 139 -6.62 -1.63 3.07
C LYS A 139 -7.33 -1.99 1.78
N GLY A 140 -6.85 -1.50 0.65
CA GLY A 140 -7.44 -1.79 -0.66
C GLY A 140 -7.49 -3.30 -0.95
N GLY A 141 -6.35 -3.98 -0.80
CA GLY A 141 -6.28 -5.44 -0.94
C GLY A 141 -7.12 -6.22 0.08
N SER A 142 -7.28 -5.71 1.30
CA SER A 142 -8.17 -6.31 2.32
C SER A 142 -9.65 -6.13 1.94
N ALA A 143 -10.05 -4.93 1.51
CA ALA A 143 -11.40 -4.62 1.07
C ALA A 143 -11.79 -5.43 -0.18
N THR A 144 -10.92 -5.52 -1.20
CA THR A 144 -11.16 -6.35 -2.39
C THR A 144 -11.42 -7.81 -2.01
N LYS A 145 -10.65 -8.37 -1.05
CA LYS A 145 -10.87 -9.73 -0.53
C LYS A 145 -12.24 -9.85 0.16
N ILE A 146 -12.53 -8.99 1.14
CA ILE A 146 -13.81 -8.98 1.88
C ILE A 146 -15.01 -8.90 0.93
N ILE A 147 -14.97 -8.00 -0.04
CA ILE A 147 -16.06 -7.71 -0.98
C ILE A 147 -16.29 -8.87 -1.94
N LEU A 148 -15.24 -9.32 -2.65
CA LEU A 148 -15.37 -10.41 -3.62
C LEU A 148 -15.76 -11.72 -2.96
N GLU A 149 -15.20 -12.04 -1.79
CA GLU A 149 -15.54 -13.28 -1.07
C GLU A 149 -16.97 -13.22 -0.52
N SER A 150 -17.46 -12.06 -0.09
CA SER A 150 -18.88 -11.91 0.32
C SER A 150 -19.83 -12.07 -0.86
N LEU A 151 -19.54 -11.46 -2.01
CA LEU A 151 -20.40 -11.52 -3.20
C LEU A 151 -20.40 -12.90 -3.87
N LEU A 152 -19.24 -13.55 -4.00
CA LEU A 152 -19.14 -14.89 -4.59
C LEU A 152 -19.78 -15.94 -3.67
N LEU A 153 -19.62 -15.82 -2.35
CA LEU A 153 -20.30 -16.69 -1.38
C LEU A 153 -21.83 -16.47 -1.42
N ALA A 154 -22.31 -15.26 -1.69
CA ALA A 154 -23.73 -14.97 -1.91
C ALA A 154 -24.25 -15.67 -3.18
N ALA A 155 -23.56 -15.53 -4.30
CA ALA A 155 -23.93 -16.18 -5.55
C ALA A 155 -23.96 -17.73 -5.40
N HIS A 156 -22.94 -18.31 -4.78
CA HIS A 156 -22.93 -19.76 -4.50
C HIS A 156 -24.05 -20.19 -3.56
N LYS A 157 -24.30 -19.46 -2.45
CA LYS A 157 -25.42 -19.76 -1.53
C LYS A 157 -26.78 -19.71 -2.26
N ALA A 158 -27.00 -18.68 -3.07
CA ALA A 158 -28.22 -18.47 -3.82
C ALA A 158 -28.49 -19.61 -4.79
N THR A 159 -27.51 -19.93 -5.65
CA THR A 159 -27.59 -21.03 -6.62
C THR A 159 -27.77 -22.39 -5.95
N SER A 160 -26.98 -22.72 -4.93
CA SER A 160 -27.05 -24.04 -4.27
C SER A 160 -28.33 -24.28 -3.47
N ASN A 161 -29.00 -23.22 -2.99
CA ASN A 161 -30.24 -23.33 -2.22
C ASN A 161 -31.51 -22.96 -3.01
N ASN A 162 -31.38 -22.57 -4.27
CA ASN A 162 -32.45 -21.98 -5.09
C ASN A 162 -33.18 -20.84 -4.37
N LYS A 163 -32.42 -19.87 -3.85
CA LYS A 163 -32.89 -18.70 -3.09
C LYS A 163 -32.25 -17.42 -3.63
N GLU A 164 -32.91 -16.28 -3.46
CA GLU A 164 -32.34 -14.98 -3.83
C GLU A 164 -31.19 -14.54 -2.90
N VAL A 165 -30.28 -13.71 -3.44
CA VAL A 165 -29.30 -12.99 -2.63
C VAL A 165 -30.00 -11.87 -1.88
N THR A 166 -29.88 -11.83 -0.55
CA THR A 166 -30.42 -10.74 0.28
C THR A 166 -29.29 -9.88 0.85
N ALA A 167 -29.53 -8.57 0.97
CA ALA A 167 -28.58 -7.64 1.58
C ALA A 167 -28.22 -8.04 3.03
N LYS A 168 -29.16 -8.66 3.76
CA LYS A 168 -28.92 -9.19 5.10
C LYS A 168 -27.81 -10.25 5.13
N ASN A 169 -27.82 -11.21 4.21
CA ASN A 169 -26.81 -12.28 4.18
C ASN A 169 -25.40 -11.69 3.95
N LEU A 170 -25.27 -10.71 3.04
CA LEU A 170 -24.01 -10.00 2.78
C LEU A 170 -23.54 -9.24 4.04
N LEU A 171 -24.45 -8.51 4.69
CA LEU A 171 -24.13 -7.73 5.90
C LEU A 171 -23.70 -8.63 7.07
N ASP A 172 -24.34 -9.79 7.26
CA ASP A 172 -23.98 -10.75 8.33
C ASP A 172 -22.58 -11.38 8.10
N TRP A 173 -22.11 -11.49 6.85
CA TRP A 173 -20.73 -11.86 6.55
C TRP A 173 -19.74 -10.69 6.67
N MET A 174 -20.09 -9.47 6.27
CA MET A 174 -19.23 -8.30 6.49
C MET A 174 -19.01 -8.04 8.00
N LYS A 175 -20.07 -8.16 8.82
CA LYS A 175 -20.00 -8.22 10.30
C LYS A 175 -19.22 -9.41 10.84
N THR A 176 -18.92 -10.41 10.01
CA THR A 176 -18.03 -11.52 10.39
C THR A 176 -16.57 -11.20 10.07
N TYR A 177 -16.27 -10.47 8.99
CA TYR A 177 -14.94 -9.90 8.74
C TYR A 177 -14.57 -8.80 9.76
N GLU A 178 -15.52 -8.00 10.23
CA GLU A 178 -15.32 -7.04 11.32
C GLU A 178 -14.88 -7.73 12.64
N LYS A 179 -15.35 -8.97 12.88
CA LYS A 179 -14.87 -9.80 14.00
C LYS A 179 -13.46 -10.36 13.77
N VAL A 180 -13.05 -10.59 12.52
CA VAL A 180 -11.66 -10.98 12.20
C VAL A 180 -10.70 -9.89 12.65
N HIS A 181 -10.99 -8.61 12.36
CA HIS A 181 -10.16 -7.48 12.79
C HIS A 181 -9.94 -7.50 14.31
N LYS A 182 -11.04 -7.59 15.07
CA LYS A 182 -11.02 -7.64 16.54
C LYS A 182 -10.24 -8.85 17.08
N ILE A 183 -10.38 -10.04 16.47
CA ILE A 183 -9.62 -11.24 16.84
C ILE A 183 -8.12 -11.07 16.50
N THR A 184 -7.78 -10.60 15.31
CA THR A 184 -6.40 -10.41 14.85
C THR A 184 -5.66 -9.41 15.73
N TYR A 185 -6.21 -8.20 15.91
CA TYR A 185 -5.54 -7.15 16.67
C TYR A 185 -5.59 -7.33 18.19
N SER A 186 -6.36 -8.30 18.71
CA SER A 186 -6.17 -8.79 20.10
C SER A 186 -4.74 -9.27 20.35
N GLN A 187 -4.04 -9.74 19.30
CA GLN A 187 -2.65 -10.18 19.36
C GLN A 187 -1.63 -9.04 19.18
N GLY A 188 -2.06 -7.77 19.21
CA GLY A 188 -1.24 -6.60 18.89
C GLY A 188 0.12 -6.53 19.58
N LYS A 189 0.22 -6.98 20.84
CA LYS A 189 1.52 -7.08 21.56
C LYS A 189 2.50 -8.06 20.90
N MET A 190 2.01 -9.19 20.37
CA MET A 190 2.82 -10.18 19.66
C MET A 190 3.12 -9.72 18.23
N ILE A 191 2.18 -9.05 17.56
CA ILE A 191 2.42 -8.42 16.24
C ILE A 191 3.54 -7.38 16.38
N ALA A 192 3.50 -6.52 17.41
CA ALA A 192 4.52 -5.51 17.69
C ALA A 192 5.90 -6.14 18.00
N ALA A 193 5.94 -7.28 18.69
CA ALA A 193 7.18 -8.02 18.92
C ALA A 193 7.77 -8.55 17.60
N MET A 194 6.93 -9.08 16.70
CA MET A 194 7.34 -9.54 15.37
C MET A 194 7.76 -8.37 14.45
N VAL A 195 7.09 -7.22 14.52
CA VAL A 195 7.50 -5.97 13.85
C VAL A 195 8.90 -5.55 14.30
N LYS A 196 9.18 -5.57 15.62
CA LYS A 196 10.51 -5.26 16.15
C LYS A 196 11.57 -6.25 15.66
N GLN A 197 11.27 -7.55 15.66
CA GLN A 197 12.17 -8.59 15.15
C GLN A 197 12.44 -8.45 13.65
N ALA A 198 11.41 -8.10 12.86
CA ALA A 198 11.54 -7.79 11.44
C ALA A 198 12.47 -6.60 11.20
N GLY A 199 12.26 -5.48 11.91
CA GLY A 199 13.15 -4.32 11.88
C GLY A 199 14.61 -4.68 12.19
N THR A 200 14.85 -5.32 13.34
CA THR A 200 16.20 -5.76 13.76
C THR A 200 16.86 -6.76 12.79
N SER A 201 16.08 -7.62 12.11
CA SER A 201 16.61 -8.48 11.05
C SER A 201 17.05 -7.65 9.83
N LEU A 202 16.14 -6.81 9.32
CA LEU A 202 16.37 -6.00 8.12
C LEU A 202 17.47 -4.96 8.31
N GLU A 203 17.63 -4.38 9.51
CA GLU A 203 18.75 -3.51 9.89
C GLU A 203 20.11 -4.22 9.76
N LYS A 204 20.18 -5.49 10.19
CA LYS A 204 21.40 -6.32 10.17
C LYS A 204 21.65 -6.99 8.82
N MET A 205 21.02 -6.50 7.75
CA MET A 205 21.00 -7.11 6.41
C MET A 205 20.52 -8.58 6.41
N GLY A 206 19.77 -8.97 7.45
CA GLY A 206 19.07 -10.24 7.53
C GLY A 206 17.83 -10.29 6.66
N ARG A 207 17.25 -11.49 6.56
CA ARG A 207 16.08 -11.79 5.74
C ARG A 207 14.89 -12.20 6.62
N ILE A 208 13.70 -12.19 6.03
CA ILE A 208 12.46 -12.65 6.65
C ILE A 208 11.87 -13.71 5.70
N TYR A 209 11.44 -14.84 6.26
CA TYR A 209 10.85 -15.95 5.48
C TYR A 209 9.45 -16.26 6.00
N TYR A 210 8.49 -16.30 5.09
CA TYR A 210 7.13 -16.74 5.39
C TYR A 210 6.95 -18.19 4.97
N ILE A 211 6.83 -19.09 5.95
CA ILE A 211 6.56 -20.52 5.72
C ILE A 211 5.11 -20.78 6.13
N GLY A 212 4.20 -20.69 5.16
CA GLY A 212 2.77 -20.92 5.37
C GLY A 212 2.27 -22.21 4.73
N TRP A 213 1.22 -22.79 5.31
CA TRP A 213 0.60 -24.03 4.82
C TRP A 213 -0.64 -23.72 3.96
N GLN A 214 -0.82 -24.47 2.86
CA GLN A 214 -1.94 -24.27 1.92
C GLN A 214 -2.09 -22.79 1.50
N THR A 215 -3.29 -22.22 1.53
CA THR A 215 -3.54 -20.82 1.12
C THR A 215 -2.93 -19.78 2.04
N LEU A 216 -2.55 -20.13 3.28
CA LEU A 216 -1.78 -19.22 4.14
C LEU A 216 -0.33 -19.04 3.63
N GLY A 217 0.20 -20.03 2.91
CA GLY A 217 1.45 -19.87 2.14
C GLY A 217 1.32 -18.85 1.01
N VAL A 218 0.16 -18.83 0.33
CA VAL A 218 -0.14 -17.85 -0.73
C VAL A 218 -0.24 -16.42 -0.15
N MET A 219 -0.83 -16.24 1.04
CA MET A 219 -0.81 -14.94 1.74
C MET A 219 0.63 -14.49 2.05
N GLY A 220 1.52 -15.42 2.41
CA GLY A 220 2.95 -15.19 2.56
C GLY A 220 3.63 -14.71 1.28
N ILE A 221 3.38 -15.38 0.16
CA ILE A 221 3.93 -15.02 -1.15
C ILE A 221 3.48 -13.60 -1.57
N ILE A 222 2.18 -13.29 -1.39
CA ILE A 222 1.61 -11.98 -1.75
C ILE A 222 2.25 -10.83 -0.94
N ASP A 223 2.42 -11.00 0.37
CA ASP A 223 3.04 -9.96 1.20
C ASP A 223 4.53 -9.75 0.85
N ALA A 224 5.25 -10.86 0.58
CA ALA A 224 6.65 -10.81 0.17
C ALA A 224 6.85 -10.18 -1.20
N SER A 225 6.05 -10.53 -2.21
CA SER A 225 6.18 -9.98 -3.58
C SER A 225 5.97 -8.47 -3.62
N GLU A 226 5.11 -7.93 -2.75
CA GLU A 226 4.87 -6.49 -2.65
C GLU A 226 6.00 -5.71 -1.95
N CYS A 227 6.90 -6.37 -1.22
CA CYS A 227 8.01 -5.67 -0.55
C CYS A 227 9.00 -5.05 -1.55
N VAL A 228 9.23 -5.70 -2.70
CA VAL A 228 10.13 -5.22 -3.76
C VAL A 228 9.66 -3.88 -4.35
N PRO A 229 8.43 -3.72 -4.88
CA PRO A 229 7.95 -2.43 -5.38
C PRO A 229 7.72 -1.39 -4.26
N THR A 230 7.19 -1.81 -3.11
CA THR A 230 6.81 -0.90 -2.01
C THR A 230 8.03 -0.32 -1.28
N PHE A 231 9.07 -1.12 -1.07
CA PHE A 231 10.21 -0.79 -0.21
C PHE A 231 11.59 -1.01 -0.87
N GLY A 232 11.68 -1.34 -2.16
CA GLY A 232 12.96 -1.47 -2.85
C GLY A 232 13.89 -2.51 -2.21
N THR A 233 13.39 -3.73 -2.01
CA THR A 233 14.15 -4.89 -1.51
C THR A 233 14.74 -5.72 -2.67
N ASP A 234 15.70 -6.59 -2.34
CA ASP A 234 16.49 -7.34 -3.32
C ASP A 234 15.78 -8.59 -3.90
N ASP A 235 16.51 -9.30 -4.78
CA ASP A 235 16.04 -10.24 -5.81
C ASP A 235 15.28 -11.49 -5.33
N LEU A 236 14.32 -11.92 -6.14
CA LEU A 236 13.53 -13.15 -6.01
C LEU A 236 14.31 -14.41 -6.44
N LEU A 237 15.36 -14.27 -7.27
CA LEU A 237 16.07 -15.38 -7.90
C LEU A 237 16.82 -16.31 -6.92
N GLU A 238 16.99 -15.93 -5.65
CA GLU A 238 17.66 -16.75 -4.63
C GLU A 238 16.73 -17.67 -3.82
N ILE A 239 15.41 -17.53 -3.94
CA ILE A 239 14.43 -18.19 -3.05
C ILE A 239 14.58 -19.73 -3.03
N GLU A 240 14.81 -20.35 -4.19
CA GLU A 240 14.88 -21.80 -4.34
C GLU A 240 16.11 -22.43 -3.64
N LYS A 241 17.28 -21.81 -3.76
CA LYS A 241 18.53 -22.26 -3.10
C LYS A 241 18.45 -22.11 -1.57
N LEU A 242 17.60 -21.20 -1.11
CA LEU A 242 17.54 -20.71 0.26
C LEU A 242 16.59 -21.53 1.15
N ALA A 243 15.51 -22.08 0.56
CA ALA A 243 14.58 -22.99 1.25
C ALA A 243 15.31 -24.18 1.92
N ASN A 244 16.28 -24.77 1.23
CA ASN A 244 17.09 -25.89 1.73
C ASN A 244 18.04 -25.51 2.89
N GLN A 245 18.36 -24.22 3.06
CA GLN A 245 19.21 -23.73 4.16
C GLN A 245 18.40 -23.43 5.43
N VAL A 246 17.19 -22.87 5.30
CA VAL A 246 16.33 -22.49 6.43
C VAL A 246 15.96 -23.70 7.29
N GLN A 247 15.80 -24.88 6.69
CA GLN A 247 15.53 -26.14 7.40
C GLN A 247 16.62 -26.51 8.42
N ASN A 248 17.85 -26.01 8.28
CA ASN A 248 19.02 -26.54 8.98
C ASN A 248 19.68 -25.57 9.99
N LYS A 249 19.47 -24.24 9.91
CA LYS A 249 20.29 -23.26 10.68
C LYS A 249 19.57 -21.99 11.19
N THR A 250 18.25 -21.97 11.34
CA THR A 250 17.52 -20.74 11.77
C THR A 250 17.09 -20.79 13.25
N PRO A 251 17.82 -20.17 14.19
CA PRO A 251 17.50 -20.22 15.63
C PRO A 251 16.36 -19.29 16.06
N ASN A 252 16.01 -18.29 15.26
CA ASN A 252 14.99 -17.28 15.57
C ASN A 252 13.74 -17.48 14.70
N LEU A 253 13.06 -18.61 14.91
CA LEU A 253 11.89 -19.04 14.15
C LEU A 253 10.59 -18.70 14.91
N HIS A 254 9.64 -18.06 14.22
CA HIS A 254 8.36 -17.63 14.80
C HIS A 254 7.18 -18.21 14.03
N ALA A 255 6.09 -18.55 14.73
CA ALA A 255 4.88 -19.12 14.12
C ALA A 255 3.65 -18.22 14.31
N ILE A 256 2.81 -18.19 13.28
CA ILE A 256 1.41 -17.78 13.35
C ILE A 256 0.57 -19.05 13.23
N SER A 257 -0.38 -19.26 14.14
CA SER A 257 -1.20 -20.46 14.20
C SER A 257 -2.68 -20.10 14.38
N HIS A 258 -3.54 -20.79 13.64
CA HIS A 258 -4.99 -20.62 13.66
C HIS A 258 -5.61 -21.93 14.14
N VAL A 259 -6.33 -21.90 15.26
CA VAL A 259 -7.03 -23.06 15.84
C VAL A 259 -8.51 -22.77 15.99
N THR A 260 -9.40 -23.74 15.80
CA THR A 260 -10.82 -23.59 16.17
C THR A 260 -10.99 -23.77 17.69
N THR A 261 -11.99 -23.15 18.31
CA THR A 261 -12.36 -23.41 19.71
C THR A 261 -12.40 -24.91 20.02
N GLY A 262 -11.68 -25.33 21.07
CA GLY A 262 -11.50 -26.74 21.45
C GLY A 262 -10.22 -27.41 20.89
N GLN A 263 -9.56 -26.79 19.91
CA GLN A 263 -8.25 -27.24 19.38
C GLN A 263 -7.10 -26.47 20.03
N TYR A 264 -5.93 -27.11 20.14
CA TYR A 264 -4.75 -26.53 20.80
C TYR A 264 -3.47 -26.80 20.00
N VAL A 265 -2.57 -25.82 19.93
CA VAL A 265 -1.22 -26.01 19.38
C VAL A 265 -0.42 -26.94 20.29
N SER A 266 0.17 -27.98 19.71
CA SER A 266 0.87 -29.04 20.46
C SER A 266 2.09 -28.53 21.23
N ALA A 267 2.43 -29.21 22.32
CA ALA A 267 3.57 -28.86 23.16
C ALA A 267 4.91 -28.94 22.41
N ASN A 268 5.03 -29.80 21.39
CA ASN A 268 6.23 -29.90 20.58
C ASN A 268 6.40 -28.66 19.68
N ILE A 269 5.33 -28.22 19.00
CA ILE A 269 5.37 -26.97 18.20
C ILE A 269 5.70 -25.78 19.10
N LYS A 270 5.13 -25.68 20.30
CA LYS A 270 5.45 -24.63 21.28
C LYS A 270 6.89 -24.64 21.79
N LYS A 271 7.65 -25.73 21.60
CA LYS A 271 9.09 -25.84 21.93
C LYS A 271 10.00 -25.57 20.73
N THR A 272 9.54 -25.82 19.50
CA THR A 272 10.33 -25.64 18.27
C THR A 272 10.49 -24.17 17.87
N PHE A 273 9.50 -23.32 18.18
CA PHE A 273 9.48 -21.92 17.77
C PHE A 273 9.79 -20.99 18.96
N ALA A 274 10.60 -19.95 18.72
CA ALA A 274 10.96 -18.94 19.72
C ALA A 274 9.76 -18.09 20.18
N SER A 275 8.73 -17.97 19.33
CA SER A 275 7.38 -17.59 19.77
C SER A 275 6.31 -18.18 18.85
N VAL A 276 5.12 -18.40 19.41
CA VAL A 276 3.92 -18.85 18.67
C VAL A 276 2.78 -17.88 18.97
N MET A 277 2.33 -17.13 17.96
CA MET A 277 1.07 -16.41 18.00
C MET A 277 -0.06 -17.40 17.70
N SER A 278 -1.01 -17.60 18.61
CA SER A 278 -2.10 -18.58 18.45
C SER A 278 -3.45 -17.87 18.53
N MET A 279 -4.18 -17.85 17.42
CA MET A 279 -5.52 -17.26 17.33
C MET A 279 -6.58 -18.35 17.37
N THR A 280 -7.48 -18.25 18.35
CA THR A 280 -8.62 -19.15 18.51
C THR A 280 -9.84 -18.58 17.80
N TRP A 281 -10.34 -19.30 16.80
CA TRP A 281 -11.52 -18.93 16.01
C TRP A 281 -12.76 -19.60 16.57
N PRO A 282 -13.87 -18.86 16.78
CA PRO A 282 -15.14 -19.46 17.17
C PRO A 282 -15.62 -20.48 16.13
N ILE A 283 -16.47 -21.40 16.55
CA ILE A 283 -17.18 -22.30 15.63
C ILE A 283 -18.19 -21.47 14.83
N VAL A 284 -18.12 -21.57 13.51
CA VAL A 284 -18.97 -20.81 12.58
C VAL A 284 -20.17 -21.67 12.20
N PHE A 285 -21.30 -21.45 12.87
CA PHE A 285 -22.56 -22.19 12.65
C PHE A 285 -23.36 -21.67 11.44
N PHE A 286 -22.68 -21.55 10.28
CA PHE A 286 -23.36 -21.54 8.98
C PHE A 286 -23.40 -22.96 8.43
N GLU A 287 -24.15 -23.16 7.35
CA GLU A 287 -24.25 -24.44 6.63
C GLU A 287 -22.96 -24.71 5.82
N TYR A 288 -23.05 -25.14 4.57
CA TYR A 288 -21.90 -25.40 3.68
C TYR A 288 -20.85 -24.26 3.67
N GLU A 289 -21.31 -23.01 3.71
CA GLU A 289 -20.46 -21.80 3.73
C GLU A 289 -19.54 -21.68 4.95
N GLY A 290 -19.89 -22.26 6.09
CA GLY A 290 -19.19 -22.03 7.36
C GLY A 290 -17.71 -22.41 7.31
N PHE A 291 -17.39 -23.46 6.56
CA PHE A 291 -16.03 -23.91 6.28
C PHE A 291 -15.23 -22.88 5.45
N PHE A 292 -15.83 -22.36 4.38
CA PHE A 292 -15.19 -21.37 3.50
C PHE A 292 -14.99 -20.04 4.23
N LEU A 293 -16.01 -19.57 4.95
CA LEU A 293 -15.89 -18.34 5.72
C LEU A 293 -14.82 -18.47 6.81
N GLN A 294 -14.72 -19.62 7.52
CA GLN A 294 -13.64 -19.83 8.49
C GLN A 294 -12.24 -19.88 7.83
N LYS A 295 -12.13 -20.35 6.58
CA LYS A 295 -10.89 -20.27 5.79
C LYS A 295 -10.54 -18.81 5.44
N PHE A 296 -11.49 -18.05 4.90
CA PHE A 296 -11.31 -16.64 4.52
C PHE A 296 -10.96 -15.74 5.72
N GLN A 297 -11.59 -15.97 6.88
CA GLN A 297 -11.24 -15.32 8.15
C GLN A 297 -9.75 -15.50 8.51
N ARG A 298 -9.24 -16.74 8.39
CA ARG A 298 -7.83 -17.04 8.68
C ARG A 298 -6.90 -16.35 7.70
N GLU A 299 -7.20 -16.40 6.40
CA GLU A 299 -6.40 -15.75 5.35
C GLU A 299 -6.34 -14.23 5.51
N LEU A 300 -7.47 -13.56 5.76
CA LEU A 300 -7.51 -12.11 6.00
C LEU A 300 -6.74 -11.73 7.27
N SER A 301 -6.88 -12.53 8.33
CA SER A 301 -6.10 -12.36 9.56
C SER A 301 -4.59 -12.53 9.33
N THR A 302 -4.17 -13.56 8.58
CA THR A 302 -2.77 -13.72 8.17
C THR A 302 -2.31 -12.52 7.34
N LYS A 303 -3.09 -12.07 6.35
CA LYS A 303 -2.78 -10.90 5.53
C LYS A 303 -2.51 -9.66 6.38
N TRP A 304 -3.40 -9.32 7.32
CA TRP A 304 -3.20 -8.17 8.21
C TRP A 304 -1.95 -8.29 9.08
N ILE A 305 -1.69 -9.47 9.66
CA ILE A 305 -0.47 -9.69 10.47
C ILE A 305 0.79 -9.53 9.61
N LEU A 306 0.83 -10.13 8.41
CA LEU A 306 1.98 -10.03 7.52
C LEU A 306 2.18 -8.61 7.01
N ASN A 307 1.11 -7.94 6.54
CA ASN A 307 1.16 -6.54 6.12
C ASN A 307 1.67 -5.62 7.24
N ALA A 308 1.27 -5.85 8.50
CA ALA A 308 1.78 -5.11 9.65
C ALA A 308 3.27 -5.40 9.92
N ILE A 309 3.70 -6.66 9.87
CA ILE A 309 5.10 -7.08 10.08
C ILE A 309 6.03 -6.52 9.00
N SER A 310 5.70 -6.68 7.71
CA SER A 310 6.53 -6.21 6.61
C SER A 310 6.56 -4.68 6.51
N THR A 311 5.42 -4.01 6.71
CA THR A 311 5.38 -2.54 6.71
C THR A 311 6.11 -1.96 7.91
N GLY A 312 5.85 -2.50 9.12
CA GLY A 312 6.52 -2.06 10.35
C GLY A 312 8.03 -2.28 10.32
N GLY A 313 8.51 -3.41 9.81
CA GLY A 313 9.95 -3.66 9.64
C GLY A 313 10.63 -2.64 8.74
N HIS A 314 9.97 -2.19 7.67
CA HIS A 314 10.50 -1.17 6.75
C HIS A 314 10.32 0.28 7.24
N ILE A 315 9.31 0.56 8.08
CA ILE A 315 9.19 1.81 8.84
C ILE A 315 10.38 1.97 9.81
N LEU A 316 10.70 0.91 10.57
CA LEU A 316 11.83 0.88 11.51
C LEU A 316 13.18 1.03 10.78
N LYS A 317 13.38 0.34 9.66
CA LYS A 317 14.53 0.53 8.75
C LYS A 317 14.57 1.92 8.08
N GLY A 318 13.57 2.76 8.29
CA GLY A 318 13.51 4.15 7.81
C GLY A 318 13.45 4.31 6.29
N LYS A 319 12.70 3.42 5.63
CA LYS A 319 12.29 3.56 4.22
C LYS A 319 10.99 4.38 4.03
N ILE A 320 10.34 4.76 5.13
CA ILE A 320 9.18 5.65 5.21
C ILE A 320 9.60 6.98 5.85
N TYR A 321 9.05 8.09 5.36
CA TYR A 321 9.11 9.43 5.98
C TYR A 321 7.71 10.04 6.02
N PHE A 322 7.32 10.58 7.18
CA PHE A 322 5.92 10.74 7.58
C PHE A 322 5.14 9.43 7.31
N ASN A 323 4.20 9.40 6.35
CA ASN A 323 3.55 8.17 5.87
C ASN A 323 3.74 7.91 4.37
N HIS A 324 4.84 8.37 3.77
CA HIS A 324 5.18 8.17 2.36
C HIS A 324 6.41 7.26 2.15
N MET A 325 6.34 6.41 1.13
CA MET A 325 7.43 5.49 0.74
C MET A 325 8.55 6.22 0.00
N ILE A 326 9.50 6.78 0.75
CA ILE A 326 10.61 7.51 0.14
C ILE A 326 11.62 6.61 -0.58
N ASP A 327 11.67 5.30 -0.30
CA ASP A 327 12.59 4.35 -0.96
C ASP A 327 11.83 3.27 -1.79
N LEU A 328 10.79 3.71 -2.52
CA LEU A 328 10.02 2.85 -3.44
C LEU A 328 10.79 2.54 -4.74
N LYS A 329 10.46 1.43 -5.40
CA LYS A 329 11.01 1.07 -6.71
C LYS A 329 10.13 1.65 -7.82
N VAL A 330 10.69 2.43 -8.75
CA VAL A 330 9.94 3.13 -9.81
C VAL A 330 9.66 2.19 -11.00
N SER A 331 9.00 1.06 -10.76
CA SER A 331 8.89 -0.06 -11.72
C SER A 331 7.73 0.04 -12.73
N ASN A 332 6.91 1.08 -12.67
CA ASN A 332 5.79 1.30 -13.60
C ASN A 332 5.30 2.75 -13.54
N SER A 333 4.45 3.14 -14.50
CA SER A 333 4.03 4.53 -14.65
C SER A 333 3.06 5.05 -13.57
N LYS A 334 2.51 4.19 -12.69
CA LYS A 334 1.86 4.63 -11.43
C LYS A 334 2.93 5.08 -10.42
N LEU A 335 3.97 4.27 -10.23
CA LEU A 335 5.05 4.54 -9.28
C LEU A 335 5.96 5.70 -9.73
N PHE A 336 6.09 5.94 -11.05
CA PHE A 336 6.73 7.16 -11.59
C PHE A 336 5.99 8.43 -11.18
N ARG A 337 4.67 8.50 -11.42
CA ARG A 337 3.83 9.62 -11.01
C ARG A 337 3.83 9.81 -9.49
N ARG A 338 3.83 8.72 -8.72
CA ARG A 338 3.96 8.75 -7.25
C ARG A 338 5.32 9.30 -6.79
N ALA A 339 6.41 8.94 -7.46
CA ALA A 339 7.73 9.49 -7.18
C ALA A 339 7.78 11.01 -7.44
N VAL A 340 7.27 11.48 -8.58
CA VAL A 340 7.11 12.93 -8.86
C VAL A 340 6.24 13.60 -7.80
N ALA A 341 5.13 12.97 -7.38
CA ALA A 341 4.25 13.51 -6.34
C ALA A 341 4.91 13.61 -4.95
N ILE A 342 5.74 12.63 -4.58
CA ILE A 342 6.54 12.65 -3.34
C ILE A 342 7.59 13.78 -3.40
N LEU A 343 8.23 13.97 -4.55
CA LEU A 343 9.19 15.06 -4.77
C LEU A 343 8.50 16.42 -4.65
N GLN A 344 7.35 16.63 -5.30
CA GLN A 344 6.56 17.86 -5.18
C GLN A 344 6.18 18.15 -3.71
N ARG A 345 5.63 17.15 -3.02
CA ARG A 345 5.14 17.25 -1.63
C ARG A 345 6.20 17.76 -0.65
N PHE A 346 7.42 17.23 -0.71
CA PHE A 346 8.48 17.61 0.24
C PHE A 346 9.34 18.80 -0.22
N THR A 347 9.34 19.13 -1.51
CA THR A 347 10.24 20.17 -2.06
C THR A 347 9.53 21.45 -2.48
N SER A 348 8.20 21.44 -2.57
CA SER A 348 7.35 22.55 -3.04
C SER A 348 7.74 23.04 -4.45
N ARG A 349 8.31 22.16 -5.28
CA ARG A 349 8.68 22.43 -6.67
C ARG A 349 7.56 22.02 -7.63
N SER A 350 7.59 22.56 -8.85
CA SER A 350 6.64 22.22 -9.91
C SER A 350 6.82 20.76 -10.37
N PRO A 351 5.79 20.14 -11.01
CA PRO A 351 5.90 18.77 -11.54
C PRO A 351 7.08 18.60 -12.49
N ILE A 352 7.32 19.58 -13.36
CA ILE A 352 8.40 19.57 -14.37
C ILE A 352 9.78 19.49 -13.70
N ILE A 353 10.03 20.33 -12.68
CA ILE A 353 11.31 20.34 -11.94
C ILE A 353 11.48 19.02 -11.17
N CYS A 354 10.40 18.47 -10.62
CA CYS A 354 10.42 17.18 -9.93
C CYS A 354 10.68 16.00 -10.90
N GLN A 355 10.10 16.04 -12.10
CA GLN A 355 10.33 15.04 -13.14
C GLN A 355 11.77 15.10 -13.67
N GLU A 356 12.29 16.28 -13.99
CA GLU A 356 13.70 16.47 -14.40
C GLU A 356 14.65 15.88 -13.34
N ALA A 357 14.48 16.19 -12.06
CA ALA A 357 15.31 15.63 -10.98
C ALA A 357 15.12 14.11 -10.79
N LEU A 358 13.92 13.58 -11.01
CA LEU A 358 13.66 12.14 -11.01
C LEU A 358 14.40 11.45 -12.16
N LEU A 359 14.37 12.03 -13.37
CA LEU A 359 15.09 11.51 -14.54
C LEU A 359 16.60 11.55 -14.34
N LYS A 360 17.17 12.64 -13.80
CA LYS A 360 18.60 12.72 -13.44
C LYS A 360 19.02 11.60 -12.49
N SER A 361 18.14 11.23 -11.54
CA SER A 361 18.37 10.09 -10.65
C SER A 361 18.10 8.70 -11.26
N ILE A 362 17.35 8.59 -12.36
CA ILE A 362 17.09 7.30 -13.05
C ILE A 362 18.23 6.99 -14.03
N TYR A 363 18.69 8.00 -14.76
CA TYR A 363 19.77 7.90 -15.74
C TYR A 363 21.16 8.14 -15.12
N GLU A 364 21.23 8.49 -13.83
CA GLU A 364 22.46 8.72 -13.05
C GLU A 364 23.39 9.79 -13.67
N THR A 365 22.79 10.84 -14.23
CA THR A 365 23.48 11.92 -14.94
C THR A 365 22.97 13.30 -14.56
N ASP A 366 23.88 14.26 -14.44
CA ASP A 366 23.59 15.67 -14.19
C ASP A 366 23.07 16.40 -15.43
N ASP A 367 23.32 15.87 -16.63
CA ASP A 367 22.81 16.38 -17.89
C ASP A 367 21.94 15.33 -18.60
N LEU A 368 20.79 15.76 -19.12
CA LEU A 368 19.83 14.91 -19.82
C LEU A 368 19.70 15.44 -21.25
N SER A 369 19.83 14.55 -22.23
CA SER A 369 19.53 14.87 -23.62
C SER A 369 18.03 15.06 -23.83
N ASP A 370 17.65 15.83 -24.85
CA ASP A 370 16.24 15.97 -25.23
C ASP A 370 15.67 14.67 -25.81
N GLU A 371 16.52 13.76 -26.29
CA GLU A 371 16.11 12.37 -26.58
C GLU A 371 15.57 11.71 -25.30
N ILE A 372 16.29 11.79 -24.18
CA ILE A 372 15.82 11.25 -22.90
C ILE A 372 14.57 11.99 -22.42
N ARG A 373 14.46 13.32 -22.57
CA ARG A 373 13.25 14.05 -22.15
C ARG A 373 11.98 13.66 -22.93
N ASN A 374 12.13 13.13 -24.14
CA ASN A 374 11.02 12.82 -25.05
C ASN A 374 10.74 11.30 -25.22
N VAL A 375 11.43 10.39 -24.52
CA VAL A 375 11.01 8.98 -24.50
C VAL A 375 9.81 8.74 -23.58
N GLU A 376 9.06 7.68 -23.86
CA GLU A 376 7.88 7.28 -23.10
C GLU A 376 8.19 6.85 -21.66
N ILE A 377 7.18 7.01 -20.77
CA ILE A 377 7.32 6.71 -19.33
C ILE A 377 7.62 5.21 -19.10
N SER A 378 7.12 4.30 -19.94
CA SER A 378 7.53 2.89 -19.95
C SER A 378 9.06 2.71 -19.99
N THR A 379 9.76 3.45 -20.85
CA THR A 379 11.22 3.42 -21.01
C THR A 379 11.91 3.84 -19.71
N HIS A 380 11.51 4.98 -19.13
CA HIS A 380 12.03 5.45 -17.85
C HIS A 380 11.83 4.41 -16.73
N THR A 381 10.63 3.84 -16.65
CA THR A 381 10.29 2.89 -15.57
C THR A 381 10.96 1.53 -15.73
N THR A 382 11.29 1.13 -16.96
CA THR A 382 12.07 -0.08 -17.25
C THR A 382 13.50 0.07 -16.76
N LEU A 383 14.16 1.22 -17.04
CA LEU A 383 15.47 1.52 -16.48
C LEU A 383 15.41 1.66 -14.95
N ALA A 384 14.45 2.41 -14.42
CA ALA A 384 14.30 2.66 -12.99
C ALA A 384 13.91 1.40 -12.17
N ALA A 385 13.34 0.37 -12.81
CA ALA A 385 13.14 -0.94 -12.20
C ALA A 385 14.46 -1.66 -11.88
N THR A 386 15.59 -1.26 -12.47
CA THR A 386 16.91 -1.76 -12.07
C THR A 386 17.50 -0.96 -10.91
N LYS A 387 17.33 0.37 -10.91
CA LYS A 387 17.98 1.33 -10.00
C LYS A 387 17.50 1.25 -8.54
N PHE A 388 18.32 1.70 -7.60
CA PHE A 388 18.01 1.75 -6.16
C PHE A 388 18.11 3.18 -5.65
N LYS A 389 17.38 3.52 -4.58
CA LYS A 389 17.47 4.85 -3.93
C LYS A 389 17.25 6.03 -4.91
N VAL A 390 16.37 5.84 -5.90
CA VAL A 390 16.02 6.84 -6.92
C VAL A 390 15.32 8.06 -6.30
N VAL A 391 14.17 7.85 -5.65
CA VAL A 391 13.39 8.95 -5.05
C VAL A 391 14.16 9.71 -3.94
N PRO A 392 14.95 9.04 -3.06
CA PRO A 392 15.81 9.73 -2.09
C PRO A 392 16.91 10.58 -2.75
N THR A 393 17.53 10.10 -3.83
CA THR A 393 18.56 10.85 -4.55
C THR A 393 17.96 12.09 -5.22
N ALA A 394 16.81 11.95 -5.88
CA ALA A 394 16.06 13.08 -6.43
C ALA A 394 15.60 14.10 -5.35
N LEU A 395 15.23 13.65 -4.14
CA LEU A 395 14.95 14.54 -3.01
C LEU A 395 16.17 15.35 -2.59
N VAL A 396 17.38 14.77 -2.61
CA VAL A 396 18.62 15.50 -2.30
C VAL A 396 18.95 16.53 -3.40
N LEU A 397 18.82 16.17 -4.68
CA LEU A 397 19.01 17.08 -5.83
C LEU A 397 18.07 18.31 -5.78
N LEU A 398 16.83 18.14 -5.35
CA LEU A 398 15.86 19.24 -5.24
C LEU A 398 16.04 20.13 -4.00
N THR A 399 16.79 19.66 -3.00
CA THR A 399 17.01 20.35 -1.72
C THR A 399 18.41 20.94 -1.58
N ARG A 400 19.39 20.53 -2.39
CA ARG A 400 20.75 21.10 -2.44
C ARG A 400 21.26 21.17 -3.88
N ASN A 401 21.98 22.24 -4.20
CA ASN A 401 22.73 22.33 -5.45
C ASN A 401 23.95 21.41 -5.35
N CYS A 402 23.90 20.25 -5.99
CA CYS A 402 24.94 19.22 -5.98
C CYS A 402 24.74 18.25 -7.15
N SER A 403 25.82 17.56 -7.54
CA SER A 403 25.77 16.53 -8.59
C SER A 403 24.93 15.30 -8.20
N VAL A 404 24.49 14.50 -9.18
CA VAL A 404 23.85 13.19 -8.94
C VAL A 404 24.79 12.27 -8.15
N ALA A 405 26.09 12.26 -8.50
CA ALA A 405 27.10 11.49 -7.79
C ALA A 405 27.23 11.91 -6.31
N GLU A 406 27.23 13.21 -5.99
CA GLU A 406 27.18 13.70 -4.61
C GLU A 406 25.89 13.31 -3.89
N ALA A 407 24.73 13.41 -4.56
CA ALA A 407 23.44 13.05 -3.98
C ALA A 407 23.39 11.55 -3.63
N MET A 408 23.82 10.68 -4.55
CA MET A 408 23.93 9.23 -4.31
C MET A 408 24.90 8.93 -3.17
N SER A 409 26.08 9.55 -3.15
CA SER A 409 27.09 9.39 -2.08
C SER A 409 26.52 9.78 -0.71
N ARG A 410 25.80 10.90 -0.61
CA ARG A 410 25.13 11.36 0.63
C ARG A 410 24.04 10.39 1.11
N ILE A 411 23.31 9.75 0.19
CA ILE A 411 22.30 8.73 0.49
C ILE A 411 22.93 7.35 0.80
N GLN A 412 24.17 7.09 0.38
CA GLN A 412 24.93 5.88 0.74
C GLN A 412 25.66 6.03 2.10
N ALA A 413 26.09 7.24 2.46
CA ALA A 413 26.82 7.54 3.70
C ALA A 413 26.01 7.37 5.01
N LYS A 414 24.74 6.97 4.93
CA LYS A 414 23.91 6.59 6.08
C LYS A 414 23.17 5.25 5.84
N PRO A 415 23.00 4.42 6.89
CA PRO A 415 22.20 3.20 6.79
C PRO A 415 20.70 3.50 6.69
N VAL A 416 20.22 4.52 7.40
CA VAL A 416 18.80 4.91 7.46
C VAL A 416 18.54 6.05 6.48
N VAL A 417 17.75 5.79 5.44
CA VAL A 417 17.49 6.75 4.35
C VAL A 417 16.71 7.98 4.85
N ARG A 418 15.69 7.77 5.70
CA ARG A 418 14.91 8.86 6.33
C ARG A 418 15.79 9.93 6.97
N GLU A 419 16.82 9.56 7.73
CA GLU A 419 17.66 10.54 8.44
C GLU A 419 18.48 11.45 7.52
N THR A 420 18.75 11.02 6.29
CA THR A 420 19.41 11.86 5.28
C THR A 420 18.41 12.84 4.68
N ILE A 421 17.20 12.37 4.37
CA ILE A 421 16.11 13.18 3.80
C ILE A 421 15.64 14.26 4.79
N ASP A 422 15.36 13.87 6.04
CA ASP A 422 14.94 14.77 7.12
C ASP A 422 15.97 15.90 7.32
N ARG A 423 17.27 15.57 7.40
CA ARG A 423 18.37 16.55 7.51
C ARG A 423 18.36 17.57 6.37
N TYR A 424 18.16 17.16 5.12
CA TYR A 424 18.22 18.09 3.98
C TYR A 424 16.96 18.94 3.82
N LEU A 425 15.80 18.45 4.31
CA LEU A 425 14.53 19.17 4.33
C LEU A 425 14.42 20.17 5.50
N THR A 426 14.97 19.84 6.67
CA THR A 426 14.87 20.66 7.90
C THR A 426 16.01 21.66 8.08
N ALA A 427 17.20 21.41 7.50
CA ALA A 427 18.36 22.25 7.75
C ALA A 427 18.18 23.71 7.25
N PRO A 428 18.52 24.72 8.09
CA PRO A 428 18.27 26.13 7.79
C PRO A 428 18.99 26.59 6.51
N GLY A 429 18.30 27.40 5.71
CA GLY A 429 18.82 27.88 4.42
C GLY A 429 17.74 28.15 3.35
N ARG A 430 16.52 27.63 3.51
CA ARG A 430 15.37 28.10 2.72
C ARG A 430 15.05 29.56 3.13
N LYS A 431 15.03 30.49 2.16
CA LYS A 431 14.41 31.81 2.35
C LYS A 431 12.92 31.59 2.67
N ARG A 432 12.36 32.42 3.57
CA ARG A 432 10.90 32.56 3.71
C ARG A 432 10.34 33.04 2.36
N THR A 433 9.34 32.35 1.83
CA THR A 433 8.64 32.72 0.59
C THR A 433 7.35 33.48 0.88
N ALA A 434 6.77 34.08 -0.16
CA ALA A 434 5.84 35.22 -0.05
C ALA A 434 4.63 35.00 0.86
N ASP A 435 4.09 33.79 0.92
CA ASP A 435 2.88 33.41 1.66
C ASP A 435 2.95 33.72 3.17
N GLN A 436 4.17 33.82 3.75
CA GLN A 436 4.35 34.25 5.14
C GLN A 436 4.19 35.77 5.36
N ILE A 437 4.05 36.57 4.29
CA ILE A 437 3.86 38.03 4.37
C ILE A 437 2.37 38.39 4.40
N GLU A 438 1.48 37.53 3.89
CA GLU A 438 0.03 37.72 3.99
C GLU A 438 -0.45 37.38 5.41
N MET A 439 -0.06 36.23 5.99
CA MET A 439 -0.42 35.90 7.37
C MET A 439 0.02 36.95 8.41
N GLN A 440 1.18 37.59 8.23
CA GLN A 440 1.63 38.65 9.14
C GLN A 440 0.83 39.97 9.01
N ARG A 441 -0.02 40.13 7.99
CA ARG A 441 -0.95 41.27 7.89
C ARG A 441 -2.30 40.95 8.53
N ASP A 442 -2.73 39.70 8.48
CA ASP A 442 -3.98 39.27 9.11
C ASP A 442 -3.79 39.16 10.63
N GLU A 443 -2.65 38.62 11.11
CA GLU A 443 -2.26 38.61 12.54
C GLU A 443 -1.94 40.01 13.12
N GLU A 444 -1.91 41.07 12.31
CA GLU A 444 -1.81 42.48 12.75
C GLU A 444 -3.18 43.22 12.71
N ASN A 445 -4.29 42.53 12.40
CA ASN A 445 -5.64 43.11 12.30
C ASN A 445 -6.74 42.39 13.12
N GLU A 446 -6.39 41.45 14.01
CA GLU A 446 -7.24 40.93 15.11
C GLU A 446 -6.73 41.39 16.49
#